data_AF-A0A0G1VYE9-F1
#
_entry.id   AF-A0A0G1VYE9-F1
#
_cell.length_a   1.000
_cell.length_b   1.000
_cell.length_c   1.000
_cell.angle_alpha   90.00
_cell.angle_beta   90.00
_cell.angle_gamma   90.00
#
_symmetry.space_group_name_H-M   'P 1'
#
loop_
_entity.id
_entity.type
_entity.pdbx_description
1 polymer ?
#
loop_
_entity_poly.entity_id
_entity_poly.type
_entity_poly.pdbx_seq_one_letter_code
_entity_poly.pdbx_strand_id
1 'polypeptide(L)'
;MKKIPDNQIIPNNNFTEFLLYTTPNGKVKVEIFLKDENIWLTQAKIAKLFGIQQPAIAKHLKNIFEARELEENSVHSILEYTASDGKNYKTKFYNLDAILSVGYRVNSRQATLFRIWATERLKEYIIKGFTMNDEKLKDPYNIFGKDYFEEQLARIRNIRSSERRFYQKVTDI
;
A
#
# COMPACT_ATOMS: atom_id res chain seq x y z
N MET A 1 8.29 -11.03 33.87
CA MET A 1 7.89 -11.33 32.48
C MET A 1 7.16 -10.11 31.92
N LYS A 2 7.66 -9.51 30.83
CA LYS A 2 7.00 -8.39 30.16
C LYS A 2 5.68 -8.88 29.54
N LYS A 3 4.57 -8.21 29.85
CA LYS A 3 3.29 -8.42 29.17
C LYS A 3 3.47 -8.22 27.67
N ILE A 4 3.09 -9.23 26.89
CA ILE A 4 2.91 -9.14 25.45
C ILE A 4 1.64 -8.30 25.23
N PRO A 5 1.67 -7.19 24.46
CA PRO A 5 0.48 -6.38 24.23
C PRO A 5 -0.54 -7.13 23.36
N ASP A 6 -1.83 -6.91 23.65
CA ASP A 6 -2.97 -7.57 23.02
C ASP A 6 -2.96 -7.46 21.50
N ASN A 7 -3.14 -8.60 20.87
CA ASN A 7 -3.00 -8.84 19.45
C ASN A 7 -4.28 -8.39 18.69
N GLN A 8 -4.49 -7.08 18.52
CA GLN A 8 -5.71 -6.55 17.89
C GLN A 8 -5.64 -6.60 16.35
N ILE A 9 -6.42 -7.50 15.75
CA ILE A 9 -6.78 -7.45 14.34
C ILE A 9 -7.52 -6.12 14.12
N ILE A 10 -7.00 -5.24 13.25
CA ILE A 10 -7.66 -3.98 12.93
C ILE A 10 -8.87 -4.32 12.04
N PRO A 11 -10.11 -4.01 12.46
CA PRO A 11 -11.27 -4.29 11.63
C PRO A 11 -11.17 -3.52 10.31
N ASN A 12 -11.50 -4.19 9.21
CA ASN A 12 -11.72 -3.54 7.91
C ASN A 12 -12.66 -2.34 8.16
N ASN A 13 -12.24 -1.12 7.81
CA ASN A 13 -12.90 0.18 8.11
C ASN A 13 -12.43 0.93 9.38
N ASN A 14 -11.11 1.08 9.59
CA ASN A 14 -10.54 1.87 10.70
C ASN A 14 -9.33 2.74 10.29
N PHE A 15 -9.01 3.71 11.14
CA PHE A 15 -7.80 4.52 11.05
C PHE A 15 -6.64 3.85 11.78
N THR A 16 -5.46 3.82 11.16
CA THR A 16 -4.24 3.28 11.78
C THR A 16 -3.00 4.00 11.28
N GLU A 17 -1.96 4.09 12.11
CA GLU A 17 -0.66 4.59 11.68
C GLU A 17 0.05 3.54 10.84
N PHE A 18 0.38 3.87 9.59
CA PHE A 18 1.02 2.93 8.69
C PHE A 18 2.26 3.53 8.04
N LEU A 19 3.28 2.69 7.93
CA LEU A 19 4.52 3.01 7.25
C LEU A 19 4.41 2.55 5.79
N LEU A 20 4.17 3.51 4.89
CA LEU A 20 4.08 3.23 3.45
C LEU A 20 5.45 2.89 2.86
N TYR A 21 6.49 3.68 3.18
CA TYR A 21 7.86 3.41 2.76
C TYR A 21 8.86 4.00 3.76
N THR A 22 10.05 3.39 3.83
CA THR A 22 11.16 3.84 4.67
C THR A 22 12.13 4.69 3.87
N THR A 23 12.67 5.74 4.48
CA THR A 23 13.80 6.49 3.92
C THR A 23 15.07 6.20 4.72
N PRO A 24 16.27 6.37 4.14
CA PRO A 24 17.54 6.21 4.87
C PRO A 24 17.64 7.14 6.11
N ASN A 25 16.96 8.29 6.10
CA ASN A 25 17.00 9.28 7.18
C ASN A 25 15.79 9.21 8.13
N GLY A 26 14.94 8.18 8.02
CA GLY A 26 13.81 8.00 8.93
C GLY A 26 12.57 7.36 8.29
N LYS A 27 11.63 6.95 9.14
CA LYS A 27 10.36 6.33 8.76
C LYS A 27 9.31 7.43 8.52
N VAL A 28 8.81 7.59 7.28
CA VAL A 28 7.67 8.48 7.01
C VAL A 28 6.39 7.76 7.39
N LYS A 29 5.87 8.06 8.58
CA LYS A 29 4.61 7.50 9.05
C LYS A 29 3.44 8.42 8.72
N VAL A 30 2.38 7.84 8.16
CA VAL A 30 1.13 8.55 7.87
C VAL A 30 -0.01 7.70 8.40
N GLU A 31 -0.96 8.34 9.07
CA GLU A 31 -2.20 7.67 9.46
C GLU A 31 -3.04 7.39 8.21
N ILE A 32 -3.30 6.12 7.93
CA ILE A 32 -4.12 5.66 6.82
C ILE A 32 -5.52 5.30 7.29
N PHE A 33 -6.47 5.35 6.37
CA PHE A 33 -7.75 4.67 6.54
C PHE A 33 -7.74 3.39 5.71
N LEU A 34 -8.08 2.27 6.33
CA LEU A 34 -8.12 0.96 5.68
C LEU A 34 -9.54 0.55 5.43
N LYS A 35 -9.85 0.29 4.16
CA LYS A 35 -11.17 -0.16 3.72
C LYS A 35 -11.04 -0.94 2.42
N ASP A 36 -11.75 -2.06 2.35
CA ASP A 36 -11.82 -2.93 1.17
C ASP A 36 -10.42 -3.38 0.68
N GLU A 37 -9.57 -3.81 1.61
CA GLU A 37 -8.16 -4.19 1.35
C GLU A 37 -7.31 -3.09 0.69
N ASN A 38 -7.76 -1.83 0.76
CA ASN A 38 -7.11 -0.68 0.14
C ASN A 38 -6.74 0.40 1.17
N ILE A 39 -5.75 1.20 0.82
CA ILE A 39 -5.26 2.35 1.60
C ILE A 39 -5.95 3.60 1.08
N TRP A 40 -6.54 4.36 2.00
CA TRP A 40 -7.23 5.60 1.70
C TRP A 40 -6.58 6.77 2.45
N LEU A 41 -6.25 7.84 1.71
CA LEU A 41 -5.67 9.06 2.26
C LEU A 41 -6.43 10.30 1.80
N THR A 42 -6.52 11.30 2.68
CA THR A 42 -6.98 12.64 2.29
C THR A 42 -5.86 13.38 1.56
N GLN A 43 -6.19 14.42 0.77
CA GLN A 43 -5.16 15.22 0.08
C GLN A 43 -4.13 15.80 1.06
N ALA A 44 -4.55 16.20 2.26
CA ALA A 44 -3.65 16.69 3.30
C ALA A 44 -2.66 15.62 3.78
N LYS A 45 -3.09 14.36 3.89
CA LYS A 45 -2.21 13.25 4.26
C LYS A 45 -1.27 12.86 3.12
N ILE A 46 -1.73 12.93 1.86
CA ILE A 46 -0.86 12.74 0.68
C ILE A 46 0.18 13.86 0.60
N ALA A 47 -0.21 15.10 0.89
CA ALA A 47 0.69 16.24 0.98
C ALA A 47 1.79 16.02 2.03
N LYS A 48 1.42 15.51 3.22
CA LYS A 48 2.38 15.11 4.26
C LYS A 48 3.30 13.95 3.83
N LEU A 49 2.75 12.94 3.14
CA LEU A 49 3.49 11.76 2.66
C LEU A 49 4.60 12.13 1.66
N PHE A 50 4.34 13.13 0.81
CA PHE A 50 5.26 13.57 -0.24
C PHE A 50 5.90 14.93 0.05
N GLY A 51 5.67 15.53 1.21
CA GLY A 51 6.39 16.72 1.66
C GLY A 51 6.15 17.93 0.77
N ILE A 52 4.91 18.10 0.31
CA ILE A 52 4.47 19.24 -0.50
C ILE A 52 3.18 19.82 0.09
N GLN A 53 2.73 20.94 -0.46
CA GLN A 53 1.50 21.58 -0.01
C GLN A 53 0.27 20.91 -0.64
N GLN A 54 -0.85 20.90 0.09
CA GLN A 54 -2.11 20.34 -0.38
C GLN A 54 -2.61 20.89 -1.72
N PRO A 55 -2.49 22.20 -2.05
CA PRO A 55 -2.89 22.71 -3.36
C PRO A 55 -2.13 22.06 -4.54
N ALA A 56 -0.87 21.68 -4.33
CA ALA A 56 -0.11 20.96 -5.35
C ALA A 56 -0.68 19.54 -5.57
N ILE A 57 -1.13 18.86 -4.51
CA ILE A 57 -1.84 17.57 -4.62
C ILE A 57 -3.13 17.72 -5.43
N ALA A 58 -3.95 18.75 -5.12
CA ALA A 58 -5.17 19.03 -5.87
C ALA A 58 -4.89 19.25 -7.37
N LYS A 59 -3.82 19.99 -7.69
CA LYS A 59 -3.38 20.20 -9.08
C LYS A 59 -2.96 18.88 -9.75
N HIS A 60 -2.18 18.04 -9.08
CA HIS A 60 -1.75 16.75 -9.64
C HIS A 60 -2.95 15.82 -9.90
N LEU A 61 -3.89 15.71 -8.95
CA LEU A 61 -5.10 14.91 -9.11
C LEU A 61 -5.96 15.40 -10.28
N LYS A 62 -6.17 16.72 -10.38
CA LYS A 62 -6.89 17.32 -11.50
C LYS A 62 -6.26 16.90 -12.85
N ASN A 63 -4.95 17.05 -12.98
CA ASN A 63 -4.24 16.69 -14.21
C ASN A 63 -4.31 15.18 -14.52
N ILE A 64 -4.28 14.32 -13.51
CA ILE A 64 -4.42 12.85 -13.66
C ILE A 64 -5.79 12.51 -14.27
N PHE A 65 -6.85 13.14 -13.77
CA PHE A 65 -8.22 12.91 -14.27
C PHE A 65 -8.43 13.51 -15.67
N GLU A 66 -7.92 14.72 -15.92
CA GLU A 66 -7.96 15.34 -17.26
C GLU A 66 -7.22 14.50 -18.31
N ALA A 67 -6.10 13.89 -17.93
CA ALA A 67 -5.33 12.98 -18.78
C ALA A 67 -5.98 11.58 -18.93
N ARG A 68 -7.09 11.31 -18.23
CA ARG A 68 -7.78 10.01 -18.19
C ARG A 68 -6.87 8.83 -17.82
N GLU A 69 -5.84 9.08 -17.01
CA GLU A 69 -5.04 7.98 -16.45
C GLU A 69 -5.83 7.24 -15.38
N LEU A 70 -6.63 7.96 -14.60
CA LEU A 70 -7.57 7.41 -13.62
C LEU A 70 -8.94 8.04 -13.81
N GLU A 71 -9.98 7.27 -13.52
CA GLU A 71 -11.36 7.79 -13.44
C GLU A 71 -11.63 8.30 -12.02
N GLU A 72 -12.04 9.55 -11.88
CA GLU A 72 -12.18 10.18 -10.55
C GLU A 72 -13.11 9.39 -9.62
N ASN A 73 -14.22 8.85 -10.14
CA ASN A 73 -15.20 8.09 -9.36
C ASN A 73 -14.72 6.71 -8.90
N SER A 74 -13.67 6.14 -9.52
CA SER A 74 -13.13 4.82 -9.13
C SER A 74 -12.05 4.92 -8.06
N VAL A 75 -11.38 6.08 -7.94
CA VAL A 75 -10.22 6.26 -7.05
C VAL A 75 -10.46 7.20 -5.88
N HIS A 76 -11.65 7.81 -5.78
CA HIS A 76 -12.02 8.62 -4.62
C HIS A 76 -13.30 8.14 -3.93
N SER A 77 -13.39 8.40 -2.63
CA SER A 77 -14.61 8.18 -1.85
C SER A 77 -14.82 9.31 -0.86
N ILE A 78 -16.07 9.70 -0.63
CA ILE A 78 -16.42 10.63 0.45
C ILE A 78 -16.71 9.78 1.67
N LEU A 79 -15.87 9.90 2.69
CA LEU A 79 -16.10 9.25 3.97
C LEU A 79 -16.58 10.29 4.98
N GLU A 80 -17.59 9.92 5.75
CA GLU A 80 -18.00 10.68 6.93
C GLU A 80 -17.11 10.25 8.09
N TYR A 81 -16.31 11.18 8.59
CA TYR A 81 -15.50 10.97 9.79
C TYR A 81 -15.88 12.01 10.83
N THR A 82 -16.13 11.53 12.05
CA THR A 82 -16.35 12.39 13.22
C THR A 82 -15.00 12.91 13.69
N ALA A 83 -14.76 14.20 13.47
CA ALA A 83 -13.56 14.83 14.00
C ALA A 83 -13.63 14.89 15.54
N SER A 84 -12.49 15.14 16.18
CA SER A 84 -12.36 15.23 17.64
C SER A 84 -13.24 16.30 18.31
N ASP A 85 -13.86 17.18 17.51
CA ASP A 85 -14.83 18.20 17.93
C ASP A 85 -16.30 17.73 17.86
N GLY A 86 -16.54 16.45 17.54
CA GLY A 86 -17.87 15.86 17.44
C GLY A 86 -18.63 16.19 16.15
N LYS A 87 -18.00 16.90 15.19
CA LYS A 87 -18.63 17.24 13.91
C LYS A 87 -18.28 16.22 12.83
N ASN A 88 -19.29 15.86 12.03
CA ASN A 88 -19.11 15.01 10.86
C ASN A 88 -18.67 15.86 9.67
N TYR A 89 -17.46 15.61 9.19
CA TYR A 89 -16.94 16.24 7.99
C TYR A 89 -16.99 15.25 6.83
N LYS A 90 -17.61 15.65 5.72
CA LYS A 90 -17.52 14.94 4.44
C LYS A 90 -16.17 15.25 3.81
N THR A 91 -15.23 14.32 3.92
CA THR A 91 -13.88 14.49 3.38
C THR A 91 -13.65 13.54 2.22
N LYS A 92 -13.04 14.03 1.13
CA LYS A 92 -12.59 13.19 0.02
C LYS A 92 -11.33 12.41 0.42
N PHE A 93 -11.40 11.11 0.28
CA PHE A 93 -10.28 10.18 0.39
C PHE A 93 -9.94 9.64 -0.99
N TYR A 94 -8.66 9.35 -1.20
CA TYR A 94 -8.11 8.83 -2.43
C TYR A 94 -7.43 7.50 -2.14
N ASN A 95 -7.68 6.51 -3.00
CA ASN A 95 -7.18 5.15 -2.84
C ASN A 95 -5.68 5.04 -3.18
N LEU A 96 -5.13 3.82 -3.09
CA LEU A 96 -3.72 3.56 -3.39
C LEU A 96 -3.33 3.99 -4.81
N ASP A 97 -4.15 3.75 -5.83
CA ASP A 97 -3.83 4.09 -7.23
C ASP A 97 -3.60 5.59 -7.39
N ALA A 98 -4.49 6.42 -6.85
CA ALA A 98 -4.32 7.87 -6.85
C ALA A 98 -3.07 8.31 -6.07
N ILE A 99 -2.78 7.68 -4.94
CA ILE A 99 -1.56 7.96 -4.15
C ILE A 99 -0.30 7.65 -4.97
N LEU A 100 -0.26 6.51 -5.66
CA LEU A 100 0.85 6.10 -6.52
C LEU A 100 1.02 7.08 -7.68
N SER A 101 -0.05 7.38 -8.43
CA SER A 101 -0.01 8.30 -9.57
C SER A 101 0.45 9.71 -9.18
N VAL A 102 0.07 10.21 -8.01
CA VAL A 102 0.59 11.47 -7.47
C VAL A 102 2.07 11.35 -7.11
N GLY A 103 2.47 10.28 -6.40
CA GLY A 103 3.86 10.06 -5.97
C GLY A 103 4.87 10.05 -7.13
N TYR A 104 4.47 9.58 -8.30
CA TYR A 104 5.31 9.62 -9.51
C TYR A 104 5.42 11.01 -10.16
N ARG A 105 4.49 11.93 -9.89
CA ARG A 105 4.46 13.29 -10.47
C ARG A 105 5.06 14.36 -9.57
N VAL A 106 5.07 14.12 -8.26
CA VAL A 106 5.55 15.11 -7.29
C VAL A 106 7.06 15.25 -7.36
N ASN A 107 7.53 16.49 -7.49
CA ASN A 107 8.94 16.83 -7.41
C ASN A 107 9.32 17.25 -5.98
N SER A 108 9.59 16.27 -5.13
CA SER A 108 10.10 16.50 -3.78
C SER A 108 11.13 15.43 -3.39
N ARG A 109 11.90 15.70 -2.33
CA ARG A 109 12.83 14.70 -1.76
C ARG A 109 12.08 13.44 -1.31
N GLN A 110 10.92 13.58 -0.67
CA GLN A 110 10.13 12.47 -0.19
C GLN A 110 9.55 11.63 -1.33
N ALA A 111 8.97 12.28 -2.35
CA ALA A 111 8.50 11.61 -3.55
C ALA A 111 9.63 10.90 -4.32
N THR A 112 10.83 11.48 -4.33
CA THR A 112 12.03 10.83 -4.90
C THR A 112 12.38 9.54 -4.16
N LEU A 113 12.38 9.57 -2.82
CA LEU A 113 12.65 8.40 -1.99
C LEU A 113 11.58 7.32 -2.15
N PHE A 114 10.31 7.73 -2.26
CA PHE A 114 9.21 6.84 -2.61
C PHE A 114 9.45 6.15 -3.95
N ARG A 115 9.86 6.88 -4.99
CA ARG A 115 10.16 6.31 -6.33
C ARG A 115 11.35 5.37 -6.31
N ILE A 116 12.42 5.70 -5.57
CA ILE A 116 13.57 4.80 -5.38
C ILE A 116 13.08 3.48 -4.78
N TRP A 117 12.35 3.55 -3.67
CA TRP A 117 11.77 2.37 -3.01
C TRP A 117 10.87 1.56 -3.95
N ALA A 118 9.97 2.22 -4.68
CA ALA A 118 9.06 1.54 -5.61
C ALA A 118 9.81 0.86 -6.77
N THR A 119 10.84 1.53 -7.29
CA THR A 119 11.69 1.02 -8.37
C THR A 119 12.51 -0.18 -7.91
N GLU A 120 13.00 -0.19 -6.66
CA GLU A 120 13.67 -1.35 -6.08
C GLU A 120 12.74 -2.57 -6.03
N ARG A 121 11.50 -2.41 -5.57
CA ARG A 121 10.52 -3.51 -5.52
C ARG A 121 10.16 -4.02 -6.92
N LEU A 122 9.94 -3.10 -7.87
CA LEU A 122 9.66 -3.46 -9.26
C LEU A 122 10.85 -4.18 -9.91
N LYS A 123 12.06 -3.68 -9.70
CA LYS A 123 13.30 -4.31 -10.19
C LYS A 123 13.49 -5.70 -9.60
N GLU A 124 13.22 -5.86 -8.31
CA GLU A 124 13.26 -7.17 -7.65
C GLU A 124 12.29 -8.15 -8.30
N TYR A 125 11.03 -7.74 -8.50
CA TYR A 125 10.03 -8.56 -9.17
C TYR A 125 10.45 -8.95 -10.59
N ILE A 126 10.96 -8.00 -11.39
CA ILE A 126 11.39 -8.25 -12.77
C ILE A 126 12.59 -9.22 -12.82
N ILE A 127 13.58 -9.07 -11.92
CA ILE A 127 14.81 -9.87 -11.95
C ILE A 127 14.62 -11.25 -11.29
N LYS A 128 13.96 -11.30 -10.13
CA LYS A 128 13.83 -12.52 -9.32
C LYS A 128 12.52 -13.27 -9.57
N GLY A 129 11.53 -12.63 -10.20
CA GLY A 129 10.18 -13.16 -10.35
C GLY A 129 9.27 -12.97 -9.13
N PHE A 130 9.75 -12.33 -8.05
CA PHE A 130 8.97 -12.05 -6.85
C PHE A 130 9.47 -10.78 -6.13
N THR A 131 8.61 -10.14 -5.34
CA THR A 131 9.03 -9.15 -4.33
C THR A 131 8.34 -9.51 -3.02
N MET A 132 9.03 -9.29 -1.89
CA MET A 132 8.57 -9.79 -0.61
C MET A 132 8.89 -8.80 0.51
N ASN A 133 8.00 -8.71 1.49
CA ASN A 133 8.26 -7.99 2.74
C ASN A 133 8.44 -9.02 3.86
N ASP A 134 9.69 -9.40 4.13
CA ASP A 134 10.04 -10.43 5.11
C ASP A 134 9.55 -10.12 6.52
N GLU A 135 9.62 -8.85 6.93
CA GLU A 135 9.16 -8.42 8.26
C GLU A 135 7.65 -8.66 8.41
N LYS A 136 6.87 -8.31 7.37
CA LYS A 136 5.42 -8.56 7.36
C LYS A 136 5.04 -10.03 7.28
N LEU A 137 5.85 -10.88 6.65
CA LEU A 137 5.55 -12.31 6.59
C LEU A 137 5.92 -13.06 7.87
N LYS A 138 6.90 -12.54 8.63
CA LYS A 138 7.24 -13.09 9.96
C LYS A 138 6.20 -12.74 11.01
N ASP A 139 5.39 -11.73 10.75
CA ASP A 139 4.45 -11.19 11.70
C ASP A 139 3.00 -11.38 11.23
N PRO A 140 2.18 -12.21 11.91
CA PRO A 140 0.78 -12.44 11.54
C PRO A 140 -0.11 -11.20 11.76
N TYR A 141 0.41 -10.08 12.27
CA TYR A 141 -0.28 -8.79 12.33
C TYR A 141 -0.57 -8.20 10.94
N ASN A 142 -1.53 -8.81 10.25
CA ASN A 142 -2.02 -8.33 8.97
C ASN A 142 -2.92 -7.12 9.20
N ILE A 143 -2.33 -5.95 9.00
CA ILE A 143 -3.03 -4.66 8.99
C ILE A 143 -4.22 -4.66 8.01
N PHE A 144 -4.16 -5.48 6.95
CA PHE A 144 -5.22 -5.65 5.95
C PHE A 144 -6.20 -6.79 6.26
N GLY A 145 -6.16 -7.35 7.47
CA GLY A 145 -7.11 -8.35 7.96
C GLY A 145 -6.96 -9.77 7.37
N LYS A 146 -6.37 -9.91 6.19
CA LYS A 146 -6.15 -11.18 5.53
C LYS A 146 -4.69 -11.64 5.65
N ASP A 147 -4.51 -12.88 6.07
CA ASP A 147 -3.23 -13.56 6.02
C ASP A 147 -3.04 -14.20 4.64
N TYR A 148 -2.07 -13.67 3.89
CA TYR A 148 -1.72 -14.19 2.56
C TYR A 148 -0.64 -15.28 2.62
N PHE A 149 -0.22 -15.71 3.81
CA PHE A 149 0.77 -16.77 3.98
C PHE A 149 0.31 -18.10 3.37
N GLU A 150 -0.94 -18.51 3.62
CA GLU A 150 -1.50 -19.74 3.04
C GLU A 150 -1.61 -19.67 1.51
N GLU A 151 -1.95 -18.50 0.96
CA GLU A 151 -1.94 -18.28 -0.50
C GLU A 151 -0.52 -18.42 -1.07
N GLN A 152 0.48 -17.85 -0.40
CA GLN A 152 1.88 -17.98 -0.79
C GLN A 152 2.34 -19.44 -0.75
N LEU A 153 2.01 -20.19 0.32
CA LEU A 153 2.29 -21.62 0.41
C LEU A 153 1.64 -22.42 -0.72
N ALA A 154 0.39 -22.10 -1.07
CA ALA A 154 -0.30 -22.75 -2.18
C ALA A 154 0.39 -22.49 -3.52
N ARG A 155 0.85 -21.25 -3.78
CA ARG A 155 1.64 -20.90 -4.97
C ARG A 155 2.96 -21.68 -5.03
N ILE A 156 3.69 -21.76 -3.90
CA ILE A 156 4.93 -22.54 -3.80
C ILE A 156 4.69 -24.03 -4.08
N ARG A 157 3.63 -24.61 -3.51
CA ARG A 157 3.24 -26.02 -3.76
C ARG A 157 2.93 -26.26 -5.23
N ASN A 158 2.24 -25.32 -5.89
CA ASN A 158 1.94 -25.42 -7.32
C ASN A 158 3.23 -25.43 -8.17
N ILE A 159 4.17 -24.52 -7.91
CA ILE A 159 5.47 -24.47 -8.58
C ILE A 159 6.24 -25.79 -8.42
N ARG A 160 6.29 -26.36 -7.21
CA ARG A 160 6.94 -27.66 -6.99
C ARG A 160 6.24 -28.81 -7.71
N SER A 161 4.91 -28.75 -7.83
CA SER A 161 4.13 -29.78 -8.52
C SER A 161 4.35 -29.78 -10.04
N SER A 162 4.58 -28.61 -10.65
CA SER A 162 4.92 -28.49 -12.07
C SER A 162 6.34 -28.99 -12.36
N GLU A 163 7.30 -28.72 -11.47
CA GLU A 163 8.66 -29.28 -11.53
C GLU A 163 8.64 -30.81 -11.47
N ARG A 164 7.93 -31.40 -10.50
CA ARG A 164 7.83 -32.87 -10.36
C ARG A 164 7.29 -33.54 -11.63
N ARG A 165 6.26 -32.96 -12.26
CA ARG A 165 5.69 -33.49 -13.51
C ARG A 165 6.65 -33.38 -14.69
N PHE A 166 7.49 -32.35 -14.73
CA PHE A 166 8.53 -32.21 -15.74
C PHE A 166 9.58 -33.33 -15.61
N TYR A 167 10.06 -33.59 -14.39
CA TYR A 167 11.03 -34.68 -14.16
C TYR A 167 10.46 -36.07 -14.47
N GLN A 168 9.20 -36.36 -14.13
CA GLN A 168 8.56 -37.64 -14.49
C GLN A 168 8.52 -37.89 -16.00
N LYS A 169 8.22 -36.87 -16.82
CA LYS A 169 8.23 -36.98 -18.29
C LYS A 169 9.61 -37.26 -18.88
N VAL A 170 10.68 -36.78 -18.22
CA VAL A 170 12.06 -37.00 -18.67
C VAL A 170 12.55 -38.41 -18.31
N THR A 171 12.06 -38.98 -17.20
CA THR A 171 12.42 -40.34 -16.75
C THR A 171 11.58 -41.45 -17.38
N ASP A 172 10.47 -41.12 -18.05
CA ASP A 172 9.62 -42.08 -18.77
C ASP A 172 10.07 -42.30 -20.24
N ILE A 173 11.30 -41.91 -20.59
CA ILE A 173 12.00 -42.20 -21.86
C ILE A 173 13.15 -43.16 -21.56
#